data_AF-A0A5S9M630-F1
#
_entry.id   AF-A0A5S9M630-F1
#
_cell.length_a   1.000
_cell.length_b   1.000
_cell.length_c   1.000
_cell.angle_alpha   90.00
_cell.angle_beta   90.00
_cell.angle_gamma   90.00
#
_symmetry.space_group_name_H-M   'P 1'
#
loop_
_entity.id
_entity.type
_entity.pdbx_description
1 polymer ?
#
loop_
_entity_poly.entity_id
_entity_poly.type
_entity_poly.pdbx_seq_one_letter_code
_entity_poly.pdbx_strand_id
1 'polypeptide(L)'
;MHEEVKPDIITMAKGITSGYLPLSATCVKREIYEAYAGEDTYDRLRHVNTFGGHPASCAVALANLEIMENEKLVERSDTLGQDMLERLQELKRASICR
;
A
#
# COMPACT_ATOMS: atom_id res chain seq x y z
N MET A 1 1.72 -11.47 -2.03
CA MET A 1 2.39 -10.78 -0.91
C MET A 1 3.73 -11.46 -0.69
N HIS A 2 4.75 -10.73 -0.24
CA HIS A 2 6.10 -11.28 -0.06
C HIS A 2 6.13 -12.51 0.86
N GLU A 3 5.38 -12.47 1.97
CA GLU A 3 5.31 -13.53 2.99
C GLU A 3 4.10 -14.48 2.82
N GLU A 4 3.44 -14.48 1.67
CA GLU A 4 2.22 -15.28 1.39
C GLU A 4 1.04 -15.10 2.39
N VAL A 5 1.08 -14.07 3.24
CA VAL A 5 0.03 -13.78 4.22
C VAL A 5 -1.26 -13.35 3.52
N LYS A 6 -2.40 -13.83 4.04
CA LYS A 6 -3.76 -13.48 3.59
C LYS A 6 -4.52 -12.77 4.73
N PRO A 7 -4.34 -11.45 4.91
CA PRO A 7 -4.98 -10.73 5.99
C PRO A 7 -6.48 -10.51 5.72
N ASP A 8 -7.25 -10.34 6.80
CA ASP A 8 -8.66 -9.96 6.73
C ASP A 8 -8.86 -8.46 6.44
N ILE A 9 -7.90 -7.64 6.87
CA ILE A 9 -7.89 -6.18 6.72
C ILE A 9 -6.48 -5.74 6.26
N ILE A 10 -6.41 -4.91 5.22
CA ILE A 10 -5.18 -4.32 4.68
C ILE A 10 -5.26 -2.80 4.78
N THR A 11 -4.26 -2.18 5.41
CA THR A 11 -4.09 -0.72 5.45
C THR A 11 -3.07 -0.26 4.41
N MET A 12 -3.41 0.76 3.63
CA MET A 12 -2.57 1.32 2.57
C MET A 12 -2.57 2.85 2.64
N ALA A 13 -1.42 3.47 2.34
CA ALA A 13 -1.21 4.92 2.27
C ALA A 13 0.10 5.16 1.50
N LYS A 14 0.83 6.25 1.78
CA LYS A 14 2.20 6.54 1.29
C LYS A 14 2.36 6.24 -0.22
N GLY A 15 2.95 5.08 -0.55
CA GLY A 15 3.21 4.64 -1.92
C GLY A 15 1.97 4.54 -2.81
N ILE A 16 0.74 4.48 -2.25
CA ILE A 16 -0.50 4.49 -3.03
C ILE A 16 -0.65 5.73 -3.92
N THR A 17 -0.07 6.86 -3.52
CA THR A 17 -0.02 8.11 -4.32
C THR A 17 1.39 8.64 -4.52
N SER A 18 2.42 7.89 -4.09
CA SER A 18 3.82 8.33 -4.07
C SER A 18 4.05 9.74 -3.48
N GLY A 19 3.18 10.17 -2.55
CA GLY A 19 3.27 11.47 -1.89
C GLY A 19 2.74 12.68 -2.68
N TYR A 20 2.18 12.49 -3.89
CA TYR A 20 1.67 13.59 -4.71
C TYR A 20 0.42 14.24 -4.12
N LEU A 21 -0.50 13.44 -3.57
CA LEU A 21 -1.67 13.91 -2.83
C LEU A 21 -2.00 12.96 -1.66
N PRO A 22 -2.59 13.46 -0.55
CA PRO A 22 -2.96 12.62 0.58
C PRO A 22 -4.06 11.61 0.22
N LEU A 23 -3.77 10.33 0.44
CA LEU A 23 -4.75 9.24 0.36
C LEU A 23 -4.34 8.09 1.28
N SER A 24 -5.34 7.46 1.88
CA SER A 24 -5.19 6.15 2.52
C SER A 24 -6.42 5.30 2.18
N ALA A 25 -6.26 3.99 2.25
CA ALA A 25 -7.32 3.03 2.01
C ALA A 25 -7.24 1.90 3.03
N THR A 26 -8.41 1.46 3.48
CA THR A 26 -8.56 0.22 4.27
C THR A 26 -9.35 -0.76 3.41
N CYS A 27 -8.70 -1.83 2.97
CA CYS A 27 -9.34 -2.91 2.24
C CYS A 27 -9.72 -4.01 3.25
N VAL A 28 -10.94 -4.53 3.15
CA VAL A 28 -11.46 -5.58 4.03
C VAL A 28 -11.96 -6.75 3.19
N LYS A 29 -11.96 -7.95 3.77
CA LYS A 29 -12.67 -9.08 3.18
C LYS A 29 -14.15 -8.77 3.01
N ARG A 30 -14.75 -9.41 2.00
CA ARG A 30 -16.18 -9.27 1.68
C ARG A 30 -17.07 -9.59 2.88
N GLU A 31 -16.80 -10.68 3.61
CA GLU A 31 -17.57 -11.10 4.79
C GLU A 31 -17.60 -10.02 5.88
N ILE A 32 -16.52 -9.25 6.04
CA ILE A 32 -16.46 -8.12 6.99
C ILE A 32 -17.31 -6.96 6.47
N TYR A 33 -17.22 -6.63 5.19
CA TYR A 33 -18.07 -5.59 4.58
C TYR A 33 -19.57 -5.93 4.70
N GLU A 34 -19.93 -7.19 4.43
CA GLU A 34 -21.31 -7.68 4.47
C GLU A 34 -21.91 -7.63 5.87
N ALA A 35 -21.09 -7.82 6.92
CA ALA A 35 -21.52 -7.62 8.30
C ALA A 35 -21.99 -6.17 8.59
N TYR A 36 -21.60 -5.21 7.75
CA TYR A 36 -22.04 -3.81 7.82
C TYR A 36 -22.98 -3.39 6.67
N ALA A 37 -23.59 -4.36 5.97
CA ALA A 37 -24.37 -4.10 4.77
C ALA A 37 -25.91 -4.12 4.96
N GLY A 38 -26.39 -4.24 6.20
CA GLY A 38 -27.82 -4.30 6.53
C GLY A 38 -28.60 -2.99 6.33
N GLU A 39 -29.91 -3.06 6.54
CA GLU A 39 -30.84 -1.95 6.31
C GLU A 39 -31.25 -1.22 7.59
N ASP A 40 -31.00 -1.80 8.77
CA ASP A 40 -31.30 -1.13 10.03
C ASP A 40 -30.39 0.08 10.23
N THR A 41 -30.89 1.01 11.04
CA THR A 41 -30.25 2.29 11.30
C THR A 41 -28.77 2.12 11.70
N TYR A 42 -28.44 1.08 12.47
CA TYR A 42 -27.09 0.85 13.01
C TYR A 42 -26.28 -0.22 12.27
N ASP A 43 -26.78 -0.76 11.15
CA ASP A 43 -26.08 -1.81 10.42
C ASP A 43 -24.90 -1.29 9.60
N ARG A 44 -24.88 0.00 9.25
CA ARG A 44 -23.81 0.59 8.42
C ARG A 44 -22.61 1.01 9.26
N LEU A 45 -21.41 0.89 8.69
CA LEU A 45 -20.19 1.47 9.28
C LEU A 45 -20.27 2.99 9.27
N ARG A 46 -20.42 3.61 10.45
CA ARG A 46 -20.55 5.06 10.65
C ARG A 46 -19.21 5.75 10.90
N HIS A 47 -18.21 5.41 10.12
CA HIS A 47 -16.91 6.08 10.15
C HIS A 47 -16.76 6.93 8.89
N VAL A 48 -16.53 8.23 9.07
CA VAL A 48 -16.44 9.19 7.97
C VAL A 48 -15.22 10.07 8.13
N ASN A 49 -14.63 10.44 7.00
CA ASN A 49 -13.59 11.44 6.90
C ASN A 49 -14.04 12.45 5.84
N THR A 50 -13.95 13.74 6.15
CA THR A 50 -14.29 14.85 5.24
C THR A 50 -13.61 14.72 3.87
N PHE A 51 -12.37 14.22 3.85
CA PHE A 51 -11.60 14.01 2.62
C PHE A 51 -11.58 12.55 2.15
N GLY A 52 -12.37 11.69 2.77
CA GLY A 52 -12.51 10.30 2.35
C GLY A 52 -13.05 10.23 0.92
N GLY A 53 -12.35 9.52 0.03
CA GLY A 53 -12.74 9.43 -1.38
C GLY A 53 -12.52 10.71 -2.19
N HIS A 54 -11.58 11.58 -1.80
CA HIS A 54 -11.27 12.81 -2.53
C HIS A 54 -10.92 12.53 -4.02
N PRO A 55 -11.70 13.01 -5.00
CA PRO A 55 -11.57 12.60 -6.40
C PRO A 55 -10.18 12.83 -7.01
N ALA A 56 -9.52 13.96 -6.69
CA ALA A 56 -8.18 14.23 -7.20
C ALA A 56 -7.13 13.28 -6.61
N SER A 57 -7.28 12.89 -5.34
CA SER A 57 -6.36 11.95 -4.70
C SER A 57 -6.53 10.54 -5.29
N CYS A 58 -7.77 10.15 -5.58
CA CYS A 58 -8.07 8.89 -6.28
C CYS A 58 -7.52 8.88 -7.71
N ALA A 59 -7.65 9.98 -8.46
CA ALA A 59 -7.08 10.09 -9.80
C ALA A 59 -5.54 9.97 -9.79
N VAL A 60 -4.88 10.62 -8.83
CA VAL A 60 -3.43 10.49 -8.63
C VAL A 60 -3.05 9.05 -8.27
N ALA A 61 -3.82 8.37 -7.42
CA ALA A 61 -3.54 6.99 -7.06
C ALA A 61 -3.61 6.05 -8.28
N LEU A 62 -4.62 6.22 -9.15
CA LEU A 62 -4.74 5.44 -10.38
C LEU A 62 -3.56 5.67 -11.32
N ALA A 63 -3.20 6.93 -11.58
CA ALA A 63 -2.06 7.26 -12.42
C ALA A 63 -0.73 6.75 -11.83
N ASN A 64 -0.57 6.81 -10.51
CA ASN A 64 0.60 6.28 -9.82
C ASN A 64 0.72 4.75 -9.98
N LEU A 65 -0.39 4.02 -9.81
CA LEU A 65 -0.40 2.56 -10.01
C LEU A 65 -0.11 2.19 -11.47
N GLU A 66 -0.68 2.92 -12.43
CA GLU A 66 -0.39 2.72 -13.85
C GLU A 66 1.10 2.92 -14.18
N ILE A 67 1.73 3.96 -13.63
CA ILE A 67 3.18 4.18 -13.77
C ILE A 67 3.97 3.03 -13.13
N MET A 68 3.60 2.60 -11.92
CA MET A 68 4.27 1.49 -11.23
C MET A 68 4.24 0.19 -12.05
N GLU A 69 3.11 -0.10 -12.70
CA GLU A 69 2.94 -1.28 -13.57
C GLU A 69 3.71 -1.12 -14.89
N ASN A 70 3.56 0.01 -15.58
CA ASN A 70 4.19 0.26 -16.88
C ASN A 70 5.72 0.28 -16.81
N GLU A 71 6.28 0.88 -15.75
CA GLU A 71 7.72 0.95 -15.52
C GLU A 71 8.29 -0.27 -14.77
N LYS A 72 7.44 -1.26 -14.42
CA LYS A 72 7.84 -2.48 -13.69
C LYS A 72 8.60 -2.16 -12.41
N LEU A 73 8.09 -1.21 -11.63
CA LEU A 73 8.81 -0.68 -10.47
C LEU A 73 8.93 -1.71 -9.34
N VAL A 74 7.99 -2.65 -9.25
CA VAL A 74 8.03 -3.72 -8.25
C VAL A 74 9.17 -4.70 -8.55
N GLU A 75 9.29 -5.14 -9.80
CA GLU A 75 10.35 -6.03 -10.28
C GLU A 75 11.72 -5.35 -10.22
N ARG A 76 11.77 -4.06 -10.59
CA ARG A 76 12.97 -3.24 -10.45
C ARG A 76 13.39 -3.09 -8.99
N SER A 77 12.43 -2.96 -8.07
CA SER A 77 12.71 -2.90 -6.62
C SER A 77 13.29 -4.22 -6.10
N ASP A 78 12.84 -5.37 -6.59
CA ASP A 78 13.39 -6.67 -6.21
C ASP A 78 14.85 -6.80 -6.67
N THR A 79 15.11 -6.51 -7.95
CA THR A 79 16.47 -6.59 -8.53
C THR A 79 17.45 -5.65 -7.82
N LEU A 80 17.09 -4.36 -7.71
CA LEU A 80 17.96 -3.37 -7.07
C LEU A 80 18.09 -3.61 -5.55
N GLY A 81 17.05 -4.15 -4.92
CA GLY A 81 17.06 -4.48 -3.50
C GLY A 81 18.07 -5.58 -3.17
N GLN A 82 18.16 -6.61 -4.01
CA GLN A 82 19.13 -7.70 -3.87
C GLN A 82 20.57 -7.17 -4.04
N ASP A 83 20.84 -6.41 -5.11
CA ASP A 83 22.14 -5.78 -5.36
C ASP A 83 22.57 -4.86 -4.20
N MET A 84 21.64 -4.05 -3.69
CA MET A 84 21.91 -3.15 -2.57
C MET A 84 22.24 -3.95 -1.31
N LEU A 85 21.49 -5.00 -1.02
CA LEU A 85 21.69 -5.84 0.16
C LEU A 85 23.05 -6.54 0.13
N GLU A 86 23.47 -7.08 -1.01
CA GLU A 86 24.79 -7.72 -1.17
C GLU A 86 25.92 -6.75 -0.83
N ARG A 87 25.89 -5.55 -1.42
CA ARG A 87 26.90 -4.51 -1.18
C ARG A 87 26.92 -4.04 0.27
N LEU A 88 25.75 -3.91 0.90
CA LEU A 88 25.67 -3.57 2.32
C LEU A 88 26.26 -4.67 3.21
N GLN A 89 26.11 -5.95 2.83
CA GLN A 89 26.74 -7.06 3.55
C GLN A 89 28.25 -7.08 3.38
N GLU A 90 28.78 -6.74 2.21
CA GLU A 90 30.22 -6.56 1.99
C GLU A 90 30.80 -5.47 2.88
N LEU A 91 30.15 -4.30 2.93
CA LEU A 91 30.56 -3.19 3.79
C LEU A 91 30.51 -3.55 5.27
N LYS A 92 29.54 -4.36 5.69
CA LYS A 92 29.46 -4.87 7.07
C LYS A 92 30.62 -5.84 7.40
N ARG A 93 31.10 -6.61 6.42
CA ARG A 93 32.21 -7.57 6.58
C ARG A 93 33.58 -6.89 6.52
N ALA A 94 33.73 -5.90 5.65
CA ALA A 94 34.88 -5.02 5.65
C ALA A 94 34.90 -4.27 6.97
N SER A 95 36.00 -4.29 7.72
CA SER A 95 36.09 -3.73 9.08
C SER A 95 36.00 -2.19 9.15
N ILE A 96 35.37 -1.55 8.17
CA ILE A 96 35.19 -0.09 8.07
C ILE A 96 34.18 0.40 9.14
N CYS A 97 33.34 -0.49 9.67
CA CYS A 97 32.41 -0.20 10.77
C CYS A 97 32.85 -0.79 12.14
N ARG A 98 34.15 -1.04 12.35
CA ARG A 98 34.71 -1.23 13.70
C ARG A 98 35.52 -0.02 14.11
#